data_AF-A0A0P9Y4X0-F1
#
_entry.id   AF-A0A0P9Y4X0-F1
#
_cell.length_a   1.000
_cell.length_b   1.000
_cell.length_c   1.000
_cell.angle_alpha   90.00
_cell.angle_beta   90.00
_cell.angle_gamma   90.00
#
_symmetry.space_group_name_H-M   'P 1'
#
loop_
_entity.id
_entity.type
_entity.pdbx_description
1 polymer ?
#
loop_
_entity_poly.entity_id
_entity_poly.type
_entity_poly.pdbx_seq_one_letter_code
_entity_poly.pdbx_strand_id
1 'polypeptide(L)'
;MNLYEIVFSAELVAGAQPEKVRANLGKLFNADAERLDLLFSGRRLVLKNNLDAATAEKYRATLERAGALVRVLEMNTPPPMEEVELAPPPDAPTWLRKTSVSPGRLQIKPRDAYMAAFVDVDAPDYSVAEAGVELLPGKPQPVAPMLDLSRLSLAPVGSDMGQVEKPESQEAPETSHLKIIPE
;
A
#
# COMPACT_ATOMS: atom_id res chain seq x y z
N MET A 1 0.28 -13.35 36.34
CA MET A 1 -0.18 -14.54 35.61
C MET A 1 0.42 -14.47 34.22
N ASN A 2 1.30 -15.39 33.88
CA ASN A 2 2.01 -15.37 32.59
C ASN A 2 1.07 -15.94 31.53
N LEU A 3 0.85 -15.19 30.46
CA LEU A 3 0.17 -15.69 29.26
C LEU A 3 1.20 -16.36 28.36
N TYR A 4 0.81 -17.46 27.76
CA TYR A 4 1.61 -18.24 26.83
C TYR A 4 0.96 -18.22 25.46
N GLU A 5 1.80 -18.24 24.43
CA GLU A 5 1.41 -18.48 23.05
C GLU A 5 2.06 -19.75 22.52
N ILE A 6 1.38 -20.36 21.56
CA ILE A 6 1.80 -21.61 20.93
C ILE A 6 2.15 -21.30 19.48
N VAL A 7 3.44 -21.41 19.16
CA VAL A 7 3.98 -21.12 17.83
C VAL A 7 4.41 -22.44 17.18
N PHE A 8 3.94 -22.66 15.96
CA PHE A 8 4.36 -23.77 15.11
C PHE A 8 5.28 -23.25 14.00
N SER A 9 6.43 -23.91 13.81
CA SER A 9 7.46 -23.55 12.83
C SER A 9 7.54 -24.53 11.66
N ALA A 10 6.44 -25.20 11.30
CA ALA A 10 6.41 -26.21 10.23
C ALA A 10 7.33 -27.43 10.43
N GLU A 11 7.94 -27.57 11.61
CA GLU A 11 8.84 -28.66 11.94
C GLU A 11 8.05 -29.92 12.30
N LEU A 12 8.35 -31.00 11.61
CA LEU A 12 7.77 -32.32 11.82
C LEU A 12 8.73 -33.18 12.63
N VAL A 13 8.19 -34.02 13.50
CA VAL A 13 8.99 -35.01 14.23
C VAL A 13 9.58 -36.03 13.24
N ALA A 14 10.84 -36.42 13.44
CA ALA A 14 11.54 -37.37 12.59
C ALA A 14 10.74 -38.69 12.49
N GLY A 15 10.26 -39.00 11.28
CA GLY A 15 9.49 -40.21 10.98
C GLY A 15 7.98 -40.04 10.82
N ALA A 16 7.44 -38.82 11.00
CA ALA A 16 6.02 -38.54 10.76
C ALA A 16 5.74 -38.19 9.28
N GLN A 17 4.71 -38.80 8.68
CA GLN A 17 4.29 -38.49 7.31
C GLN A 17 3.58 -37.13 7.25
N PRO A 18 4.04 -36.18 6.40
CA PRO A 18 3.51 -34.82 6.36
C PRO A 18 2.01 -34.77 6.06
N GLU A 19 1.50 -35.68 5.23
CA GLU A 19 0.07 -35.76 4.88
C GLU A 19 -0.81 -36.16 6.08
N LYS A 20 -0.34 -37.10 6.92
CA LYS A 20 -1.09 -37.55 8.11
C LYS A 20 -1.04 -36.50 9.22
N VAL A 21 0.11 -35.83 9.39
CA VAL A 21 0.22 -34.73 10.37
C VAL A 21 -0.68 -33.57 9.96
N ARG A 22 -0.73 -33.20 8.68
CA ARG A 22 -1.68 -32.20 8.14
C ARG A 22 -3.12 -32.53 8.50
N ALA A 23 -3.56 -33.77 8.24
CA ALA A 23 -4.92 -34.20 8.52
C ALA A 23 -5.25 -34.18 10.03
N ASN A 24 -4.30 -34.59 10.89
CA ASN A 24 -4.48 -34.59 12.34
C ASN A 24 -4.50 -33.17 12.92
N LEU A 25 -3.62 -32.28 12.42
CA LEU A 25 -3.54 -30.90 12.86
C LEU A 25 -4.78 -30.11 12.43
N GLY A 26 -5.30 -30.37 11.22
CA GLY A 26 -6.56 -29.82 10.74
C GLY A 26 -7.75 -30.19 11.62
N LYS A 27 -7.84 -31.45 12.06
CA LYS A 27 -8.90 -31.91 12.97
C LYS A 27 -8.78 -31.32 14.37
N LEU A 28 -7.57 -31.22 14.92
CA LEU A 28 -7.34 -30.70 16.27
C LEU A 28 -7.58 -29.18 16.37
N PHE A 29 -7.24 -28.43 15.33
CA PHE A 29 -7.36 -26.97 15.30
C PHE A 29 -8.58 -26.46 14.53
N ASN A 30 -9.38 -27.36 13.95
CA ASN A 30 -10.46 -27.05 13.03
C ASN A 30 -10.03 -26.00 11.98
N ALA A 31 -8.80 -26.18 11.48
CA ALA A 31 -8.14 -25.23 10.61
C ALA A 31 -8.37 -25.60 9.14
N ASP A 32 -8.74 -24.61 8.34
CA ASP A 32 -8.96 -24.78 6.90
C ASP A 32 -7.69 -25.22 6.17
N ALA A 33 -7.84 -25.96 5.08
CA ALA A 33 -6.74 -26.50 4.27
C ALA A 33 -5.73 -25.40 3.85
N GLU A 34 -6.21 -24.19 3.60
CA GLU A 34 -5.38 -23.03 3.26
C GLU A 34 -4.48 -22.57 4.42
N ARG A 35 -5.01 -22.60 5.66
CA ARG A 35 -4.22 -22.28 6.86
C ARG A 35 -3.20 -23.36 7.16
N LEU A 36 -3.53 -24.63 6.88
CA LEU A 36 -2.59 -25.73 6.98
C LEU A 36 -1.46 -25.61 5.95
N ASP A 37 -1.74 -25.30 4.69
CA ASP A 37 -0.67 -25.11 3.71
C ASP A 37 0.22 -23.91 4.03
N LEU A 38 -0.34 -22.84 4.61
CA LEU A 38 0.43 -21.71 5.12
C LEU A 38 1.27 -22.06 6.37
N LEU A 39 0.76 -22.96 7.24
CA LEU A 39 1.50 -23.52 8.37
C LEU A 39 2.70 -24.36 7.89
N PHE A 40 2.54 -25.10 6.80
CA PHE A 40 3.60 -25.92 6.20
C PHE A 40 4.50 -25.14 5.24
N SER A 41 4.25 -23.85 5.02
CA SER A 41 5.07 -22.99 4.15
C SER A 41 6.39 -22.54 4.80
N GLY A 42 6.77 -23.12 5.95
CA GLY A 42 8.00 -22.79 6.69
C GLY A 42 7.96 -21.47 7.45
N ARG A 43 6.79 -20.81 7.56
CA ARG A 43 6.63 -19.55 8.29
C ARG A 43 6.12 -19.83 9.69
N ARG A 44 6.71 -19.18 10.70
CA ARG A 44 6.22 -19.23 12.08
C ARG A 44 4.75 -18.79 12.11
N LEU A 45 3.85 -19.66 12.58
CA LEU A 45 2.46 -19.32 12.77
C LEU A 45 2.03 -19.55 14.20
N VAL A 46 1.24 -18.61 14.68
CA VAL A 46 0.69 -18.59 16.02
C VAL A 46 -0.66 -19.29 15.99
N LEU A 47 -0.78 -20.45 16.63
CA LEU A 47 -2.01 -21.26 16.60
C LEU A 47 -3.05 -20.75 17.60
N LYS A 48 -2.58 -20.36 18.79
CA LYS A 48 -3.45 -19.83 19.83
C LYS A 48 -2.65 -18.99 20.82
N ASN A 49 -3.20 -17.82 21.14
CA ASN A 49 -2.66 -16.87 22.10
C ASN A 49 -3.55 -16.81 23.34
N ASN A 50 -2.96 -16.33 24.44
CA ASN A 50 -3.63 -16.14 25.72
C ASN A 50 -3.98 -17.48 26.40
N LEU A 51 -3.02 -18.40 26.46
CA LEU A 51 -3.14 -19.66 27.20
C LEU A 51 -2.39 -19.59 28.54
N ASP A 52 -2.90 -20.28 29.54
CA ASP A 52 -2.21 -20.46 30.83
C ASP A 52 -1.18 -21.60 30.72
N ALA A 53 -0.15 -21.60 31.57
CA ALA A 53 0.97 -22.55 31.53
C ALA A 53 0.50 -24.02 31.44
N ALA A 54 -0.45 -24.37 32.31
CA ALA A 54 -1.00 -25.72 32.39
C ALA A 54 -1.83 -26.12 31.16
N THR A 55 -2.39 -25.16 30.43
CA THR A 55 -3.08 -25.41 29.16
C THR A 55 -2.11 -25.46 27.99
N ALA A 56 -1.10 -24.59 27.95
CA ALA A 56 -0.09 -24.56 26.89
C ALA A 56 0.70 -25.88 26.82
N GLU A 57 1.09 -26.45 27.96
CA GLU A 57 1.75 -27.76 28.00
C GLU A 57 0.87 -28.91 27.50
N LYS A 58 -0.43 -28.87 27.80
CA LYS A 58 -1.38 -29.86 27.29
C LYS A 58 -1.49 -29.80 25.77
N TYR A 59 -1.51 -28.59 25.20
CA TYR A 59 -1.52 -28.40 23.75
C TYR A 59 -0.20 -28.81 23.10
N ARG A 60 0.94 -28.52 23.74
CA ARG A 60 2.24 -29.03 23.27
C ARG A 60 2.23 -30.56 23.20
N ALA A 61 1.78 -31.22 24.27
CA ALA A 61 1.78 -32.67 24.35
C ALA A 61 0.77 -33.36 23.41
N THR A 62 -0.32 -32.70 23.02
CA THR A 62 -1.25 -33.23 22.01
C THR A 62 -0.72 -33.02 20.59
N LEU A 63 -0.08 -31.88 20.33
CA LEU A 63 0.53 -31.56 19.05
C LEU A 63 1.78 -32.42 18.76
N GLU A 64 2.61 -32.66 19.76
CA GLU A 64 3.79 -33.52 19.66
C GLU A 64 3.39 -34.97 19.38
N ARG A 65 2.30 -35.45 20.01
CA ARG A 65 1.69 -36.75 19.69
C ARG A 65 1.08 -36.80 18.28
N ALA A 66 0.64 -35.67 17.75
CA ALA A 66 0.16 -35.56 16.38
C ALA A 66 1.30 -35.49 15.34
N GLY A 67 2.57 -35.45 15.77
CA GLY A 67 3.76 -35.42 14.93
C GLY A 67 4.28 -34.03 14.58
N ALA A 68 3.80 -32.98 15.26
CA ALA A 68 4.18 -31.59 15.04
C ALA A 68 5.06 -31.07 16.19
N LEU A 69 6.20 -30.46 15.85
CA LEU A 69 7.10 -29.84 16.82
C LEU A 69 6.63 -28.39 17.05
N VAL A 70 6.32 -28.07 18.31
CA VAL A 70 5.68 -26.81 18.68
C VAL A 70 6.45 -26.14 19.80
N ARG A 71 6.64 -24.83 19.69
CA ARG A 71 7.34 -24.01 20.69
C ARG A 71 6.32 -23.23 21.49
N VAL A 72 6.34 -23.41 22.80
CA VAL A 72 5.57 -22.58 23.74
C VAL A 72 6.42 -21.38 24.10
N LEU A 73 5.91 -20.18 23.86
CA LEU A 73 6.59 -18.92 24.21
C LEU A 73 5.78 -18.18 25.28
N GLU A 74 6.47 -17.64 26.27
CA GLU A 74 5.87 -16.76 27.28
C GLU A 74 5.70 -15.35 26.71
N MET A 75 4.47 -14.83 26.74
CA MET A 75 4.14 -13.49 26.25
C MET A 75 4.68 -12.36 27.14
N ASN A 76 5.38 -12.70 28.23
CA ASN A 76 5.97 -11.73 29.17
C ASN A 76 7.52 -11.73 29.17
N THR A 77 8.16 -12.26 28.13
CA THR A 77 9.58 -12.00 27.90
C THR A 77 9.71 -11.22 26.59
N PRO A 78 10.06 -9.92 26.61
CA PRO A 78 10.48 -9.25 25.39
C PRO A 78 11.60 -10.09 24.78
N PRO A 79 11.59 -10.35 23.46
CA PRO A 79 12.52 -11.27 22.85
C PRO A 79 13.94 -10.89 23.26
N PRO A 80 14.81 -11.85 23.66
CA PRO A 80 16.22 -11.57 23.77
C PRO A 80 16.68 -11.13 22.39
N MET A 81 16.88 -9.82 22.30
CA MET A 81 17.63 -9.18 21.24
C MET A 81 19.01 -9.86 21.27
N GLU A 82 19.28 -10.70 20.28
CA GLU A 82 20.66 -11.01 19.90
C GLU A 82 21.30 -9.70 19.43
N GLU A 83 21.86 -9.01 20.42
CA GLU A 83 23.08 -8.22 20.41
C GLU A 83 23.70 -8.02 19.01
N VAL A 84 23.22 -6.99 18.31
CA VAL A 84 24.06 -6.25 17.36
C VAL A 84 24.62 -5.08 18.15
N GLU A 85 25.93 -5.13 18.43
CA GLU A 85 26.69 -4.07 19.08
C GLU A 85 26.42 -2.70 18.41
N LEU A 86 25.83 -1.81 19.21
CA LEU A 86 26.01 -0.36 19.26
C LEU A 86 26.24 0.42 17.94
N ALA A 87 25.14 0.92 17.36
CA ALA A 87 25.11 2.24 16.74
C ALA A 87 24.04 3.09 17.45
N PRO A 88 24.25 4.41 17.65
CA PRO A 88 23.45 5.25 18.55
C PRO A 88 21.96 5.34 18.12
N PRO A 89 21.05 5.63 19.07
CA PRO A 89 19.60 5.51 18.90
C PRO A 89 19.06 6.34 17.72
N PRO A 90 18.18 5.77 16.88
CA PRO A 90 17.56 6.46 15.76
C PRO A 90 16.36 7.30 16.23
N ASP A 91 16.61 8.38 16.97
CA ASP A 91 15.61 9.40 17.26
C ASP A 91 15.64 10.50 16.17
N ALA A 92 15.20 10.14 14.97
CA ALA A 92 14.71 11.10 13.97
C ALA A 92 13.94 10.35 12.87
N PRO A 93 12.81 10.88 12.38
CA PRO A 93 12.13 10.31 11.22
C PRO A 93 13.10 10.25 10.04
N THR A 94 13.24 9.06 9.45
CA THR A 94 14.20 8.71 8.42
C THR A 94 14.07 9.54 7.13
N TRP A 95 13.00 10.33 6.99
CA TRP A 95 12.77 11.26 5.88
C TRP A 95 13.52 12.60 6.00
N LEU A 96 14.03 12.96 7.19
CA LEU A 96 14.91 14.13 7.36
C LEU A 96 16.40 13.81 7.11
N ARG A 97 16.77 12.53 7.01
CA ARG A 97 18.13 12.13 6.65
C ARG A 97 18.32 12.37 5.15
N LYS A 98 19.05 13.44 4.81
CA LYS A 98 19.70 13.55 3.52
C LYS A 98 20.75 12.44 3.46
N THR A 99 20.37 11.27 2.94
CA THR A 99 21.33 10.23 2.59
C THR A 99 22.28 10.85 1.57
N SER A 100 23.53 11.02 1.95
CA SER A 100 24.59 11.36 1.01
C SER A 100 24.74 10.16 0.07
N VAL A 101 24.09 10.24 -1.09
CA VAL A 101 24.30 9.29 -2.17
C VAL A 101 25.73 9.53 -2.65
N SER A 102 26.64 8.63 -2.31
CA SER A 102 27.94 8.60 -2.98
C SER A 102 27.70 8.24 -4.44
N PRO A 103 28.31 8.92 -5.41
CA PRO A 103 28.17 8.55 -6.82
C PRO A 103 28.81 7.18 -7.00
N GLY A 104 27.98 6.16 -7.16
CA GLY A 104 28.45 4.78 -7.14
C GLY A 104 27.31 3.79 -7.33
N ARG A 105 27.57 2.82 -8.19
CA ARG A 105 26.66 1.76 -8.61
C ARG A 105 25.90 1.16 -7.42
N LEU A 106 24.57 1.19 -7.48
CA LEU A 106 23.70 0.58 -6.49
C LEU A 106 23.90 -0.94 -6.43
N GLN A 107 24.54 -1.42 -5.36
CA GLN A 107 24.71 -2.85 -5.07
C GLN A 107 23.56 -3.34 -4.20
N ILE A 108 22.62 -4.05 -4.81
CA ILE A 108 21.44 -4.58 -4.12
C ILE A 108 21.68 -6.05 -3.76
N LYS A 109 21.70 -6.38 -2.48
CA LYS A 109 21.72 -7.78 -2.02
C LYS A 109 20.33 -8.40 -2.26
N PRO A 110 20.21 -9.48 -3.06
CA PRO A 110 18.92 -10.10 -3.32
C PRO A 110 18.28 -10.62 -2.04
N ARG A 111 16.96 -10.41 -1.90
CA ARG A 111 16.18 -10.85 -0.74
C ARG A 111 15.55 -12.23 -0.91
N ASP A 112 15.34 -12.65 -2.15
CA ASP A 112 14.64 -13.88 -2.52
C ASP A 112 15.09 -14.41 -3.89
N ALA A 113 14.61 -15.60 -4.24
CA ALA A 113 14.93 -16.28 -5.50
C ALA A 113 14.46 -15.49 -6.73
N TYR A 114 13.37 -14.74 -6.62
CA TYR A 114 12.88 -13.88 -7.69
C TYR A 114 13.82 -12.69 -7.93
N MET A 115 14.27 -11.99 -6.89
CA MET A 115 15.25 -10.91 -7.06
C MET A 115 16.62 -11.41 -7.51
N ALA A 116 17.00 -12.64 -7.12
CA ALA A 116 18.26 -13.23 -7.56
C ALA A 116 18.32 -13.40 -9.09
N ALA A 117 17.18 -13.56 -9.78
CA ALA A 117 17.12 -13.62 -11.23
C ALA A 117 17.56 -12.32 -11.93
N PHE A 118 17.61 -11.20 -11.20
CA PHE A 118 17.98 -9.88 -11.72
C PHE A 118 19.32 -9.37 -11.17
N VAL A 119 20.11 -10.22 -10.51
CA VAL A 119 21.40 -9.81 -9.91
C VAL A 119 22.42 -9.31 -10.94
N ASP A 120 22.35 -9.84 -12.17
CA ASP A 120 23.23 -9.46 -13.27
C ASP A 120 22.64 -8.32 -14.13
N VAL A 121 21.44 -7.83 -13.81
CA VAL A 121 20.84 -6.71 -14.52
C VAL A 121 21.52 -5.42 -14.11
N ASP A 122 22.15 -4.77 -15.06
CA ASP A 122 22.80 -3.50 -14.84
C ASP A 122 21.75 -2.39 -14.70
N ALA A 123 21.79 -1.68 -13.57
CA ALA A 123 20.93 -0.54 -13.29
C ALA A 123 21.79 0.74 -13.25
N PRO A 124 21.79 1.55 -14.33
CA PRO A 124 22.46 2.83 -14.33
C PRO A 124 21.86 3.76 -13.27
N ASP A 125 22.72 4.54 -12.61
CA ASP A 125 22.28 5.58 -11.69
C ASP A 125 21.68 6.75 -12.49
N TYR A 126 20.36 6.74 -12.67
CA TYR A 126 19.64 7.87 -13.26
C TYR A 126 19.50 8.97 -12.20
N SER A 127 20.03 10.15 -12.50
CA SER A 127 19.83 11.33 -11.64
C SER A 127 18.37 11.75 -11.68
N VAL A 128 17.78 11.97 -10.50
CA VAL A 128 16.46 12.58 -10.38
C VAL A 128 16.65 14.10 -10.29
N ALA A 129 15.98 14.84 -11.16
CA ALA A 129 16.00 16.30 -11.11
C ALA A 129 15.16 16.82 -9.92
N GLU A 130 15.50 18.00 -9.41
CA GLU A 130 14.71 18.64 -8.36
C GLU A 130 13.29 18.97 -8.83
N ALA A 131 12.37 19.13 -7.88
CA ALA A 131 10.99 19.47 -8.19
C ALA A 131 10.91 20.83 -8.89
N GLY A 132 10.25 20.88 -10.05
CA GLY A 132 10.11 22.09 -10.86
C GLY A 132 11.20 22.28 -11.92
N VAL A 133 12.18 21.37 -12.02
CA VAL A 133 13.16 21.38 -13.11
C VAL A 133 12.50 20.94 -14.42
N GLU A 134 12.66 21.75 -15.47
CA GLU A 134 12.25 21.41 -16.83
C GLU A 134 13.17 20.30 -17.36
N LEU A 135 12.61 19.10 -17.54
CA LEU A 135 13.35 17.92 -18.01
C LEU A 135 13.63 17.94 -19.52
N LEU A 136 12.89 18.73 -20.28
CA LEU A 136 13.06 18.87 -21.72
C LEU A 136 13.98 20.05 -22.05
N PRO A 137 15.25 19.80 -22.44
CA PRO A 137 16.08 20.87 -22.97
C PRO A 137 15.50 21.36 -24.30
N GLY A 138 15.20 22.66 -24.40
CA GLY A 138 14.77 23.29 -25.64
C GLY A 138 13.34 22.92 -26.04
N LYS A 139 12.36 23.14 -25.15
CA LYS A 139 10.93 23.05 -25.49
C LYS A 139 10.67 23.71 -26.85
N PRO A 140 10.28 22.95 -27.89
CA PRO A 140 10.08 23.51 -29.21
C PRO A 140 9.01 24.58 -29.11
N GLN A 141 9.29 25.77 -29.66
CA GLN A 141 8.28 26.82 -29.72
C GLN A 141 7.08 26.26 -30.49
N PRO A 142 5.86 26.39 -29.96
CA PRO A 142 4.68 25.91 -30.65
C PRO A 142 4.57 26.66 -31.99
N VAL A 143 4.74 25.92 -33.08
CA VAL A 143 4.56 26.46 -34.42
C VAL A 143 3.06 26.64 -34.61
N ALA A 144 2.63 27.90 -34.78
CA ALA A 144 1.23 28.19 -35.05
C ALA A 144 0.81 27.50 -36.36
N PRO A 145 -0.28 26.73 -36.36
CA PRO A 145 -0.76 26.11 -37.58
C PRO A 145 -1.21 27.19 -38.58
N MET A 146 -0.90 26.99 -39.86
CA MET A 146 -1.36 27.87 -40.92
C MET A 146 -2.86 27.62 -41.16
N LEU A 147 -3.72 28.39 -40.48
CA LEU A 147 -5.16 28.36 -40.72
C LEU A 147 -5.54 29.45 -41.73
N ASP A 148 -6.29 29.04 -42.76
CA ASP A 148 -6.97 29.98 -43.64
C ASP A 148 -8.32 30.37 -43.01
N LEU A 149 -8.37 31.58 -42.43
CA LEU A 149 -9.57 32.14 -41.80
C LEU A 149 -10.39 33.01 -42.76
N SER A 150 -10.04 33.07 -44.05
CA SER A 150 -10.69 33.96 -45.03
C SER A 150 -12.19 33.72 -45.20
N ARG A 151 -12.68 32.53 -44.82
CA ARG A 151 -14.11 32.15 -44.86
C ARG A 151 -14.88 32.47 -43.58
N LEU A 152 -14.20 32.86 -42.51
CA LEU A 152 -14.81 33.14 -41.21
C LEU A 152 -14.86 34.65 -41.00
N SER A 153 -16.05 35.18 -40.72
CA SER A 153 -16.27 36.58 -40.38
C SER A 153 -16.77 36.67 -38.95
N LEU A 154 -16.17 37.56 -38.16
CA LEU A 154 -16.62 37.86 -36.79
C LEU A 154 -17.50 39.12 -36.81
N ALA A 155 -18.64 39.07 -36.14
CA ALA A 155 -19.44 40.28 -35.95
C ALA A 155 -18.74 41.25 -34.97
N PRO A 156 -18.98 42.57 -35.08
CA PRO A 156 -18.47 43.55 -34.11
C PRO A 156 -18.81 43.17 -32.66
N VAL A 157 -17.95 43.60 -31.72
CA VAL A 157 -18.21 43.40 -30.30
C VAL A 157 -19.56 44.03 -29.93
N GLY A 158 -20.42 43.27 -29.26
CA GLY A 158 -21.78 43.69 -28.91
C GLY A 158 -22.83 43.44 -29.99
N SER A 159 -22.49 42.83 -31.12
CA SER A 159 -23.48 42.33 -32.07
C SER A 159 -24.23 41.12 -31.51
N ASP A 160 -25.56 41.19 -31.56
CA ASP A 160 -26.44 40.07 -31.22
C ASP A 160 -26.37 39.00 -32.31
N MET A 161 -26.05 37.77 -31.92
CA MET A 161 -25.91 36.62 -32.82
C MET A 161 -27.19 35.76 -32.85
N GLY A 162 -28.34 36.33 -32.44
CA GLY A 162 -29.65 35.71 -32.61
C GLY A 162 -29.93 34.56 -31.67
N GLN A 163 -29.35 34.58 -30.46
CA GLN A 163 -29.47 33.45 -29.53
C GLN A 163 -30.89 33.29 -28.96
N VAL A 164 -31.67 34.38 -28.82
CA VAL A 164 -33.12 34.36 -28.53
C VAL A 164 -33.75 35.68 -29.01
N GLU A 165 -34.88 35.65 -29.73
CA GLU A 165 -35.64 36.86 -30.05
C GLU A 165 -36.07 37.56 -28.76
N LYS A 166 -35.58 38.78 -28.55
CA LYS A 166 -36.00 39.62 -27.43
C LYS A 166 -37.44 40.05 -27.70
N PRO A 167 -38.42 39.73 -26.83
CA PRO A 167 -39.78 40.19 -27.03
C PRO A 167 -39.75 41.72 -27.06
N GLU A 168 -40.25 42.30 -28.15
CA GLU A 168 -40.40 43.75 -28.27
C GLU A 168 -41.19 44.24 -27.05
N SER A 169 -40.64 45.23 -26.34
CA SER A 169 -41.33 45.84 -25.21
C SER A 169 -42.56 46.54 -25.75
N GLN A 170 -43.72 45.90 -25.62
CA GLN A 170 -45.00 46.53 -25.94
C GLN A 170 -45.08 47.84 -25.17
N GLU A 171 -45.47 48.92 -25.85
CA GLU A 171 -45.67 50.22 -25.21
C GLU A 171 -46.64 50.04 -24.04
N ALA A 172 -46.26 50.56 -22.86
CA ALA A 172 -47.09 50.43 -21.67
C ALA A 172 -48.48 51.04 -21.96
N PRO A 173 -49.57 50.38 -21.56
CA PRO A 173 -50.91 50.94 -21.76
C PRO A 173 -51.04 52.28 -21.06
N GLU A 174 -51.78 53.22 -21.66
CA GLU A 174 -52.03 54.57 -21.12
C GLU A 174 -52.72 54.48 -19.74
N THR A 175 -51.94 54.69 -18.66
CA THR A 175 -52.43 54.63 -17.27
C THR A 175 -52.89 55.98 -16.73
N SER A 176 -52.98 57.01 -17.57
CA SER A 176 -53.26 58.40 -17.15
C SER A 176 -54.65 58.57 -16.50
N HIS A 177 -55.54 57.58 -16.64
CA HIS A 177 -56.85 57.53 -16.00
C HIS A 177 -56.88 56.87 -14.60
N LEU A 178 -55.77 56.29 -14.13
CA LEU A 178 -55.70 55.68 -12.81
C LEU A 178 -55.38 56.74 -11.74
N LYS A 179 -56.25 56.90 -10.74
CA LYS A 179 -55.99 57.67 -9.52
C LYS A 179 -55.97 56.75 -8.32
N ILE A 180 -54.88 56.80 -7.56
CA ILE A 180 -54.72 56.07 -6.31
C ILE A 180 -55.41 56.88 -5.21
N ILE A 181 -56.36 56.27 -4.52
CA ILE A 181 -57.02 56.87 -3.35
C ILE A 181 -56.14 56.57 -2.13
N PRO A 182 -55.63 57.58 -1.40
CA PRO A 182 -54.91 57.34 -0.17
C PRO A 182 -55.88 56.85 0.93
N GLU A 183 -55.43 55.85 1.70
CA GLU A 183 -56.10 55.36 2.91
C GLU A 183 -55.94 56.33 4.09
#